data_AF-A0A2A5IW60-F1
#
_entry.id   AF-A0A2A5IW60-F1
#
_cell.length_a   1.000
_cell.length_b   1.000
_cell.length_c   1.000
_cell.angle_alpha   90.00
_cell.angle_beta   90.00
_cell.angle_gamma   90.00
#
_symmetry.space_group_name_H-M   'P 1'
#
loop_
_entity.id
_entity.type
_entity.pdbx_description
1 polymer ?
#
loop_
_entity_poly.entity_id
_entity_poly.type
_entity_poly.pdbx_seq_one_letter_code
_entity_poly.pdbx_strand_id
1 'polypeptide(L)'
;MSFDGIFTYGMTNELQDTLTGGRISKIHQPYKHELIFHIRANGKNHKLLLSAHPSYARVQLTEHHYDNPSEPPMFCMLLRKHLEGGFIERFEQVGFDRVIVLHVRSRNEIGDEQTRKLYIEIMGRHSNLILVEDETKQIIDGLKHLSPSVNSYRTVLPGHEYLLPPAQQKLNPFEVTKDDILKHLRFQEGKIDNQIVNTFSGVSPLFAKEAVHRAGLANQETIPNTLLDMFQLIRTHSFTPQLTRKDGKEYFYLLELQHVNGDMKTFDSLSQLLDRYYFGKAERDRVKQQAADLERFVANEKKKNENKLKKLKRTLEESQNAHKYQLYGELLTANLYAIKKGDKEATVINYYDEEGGEITIPLKTNKTPSENAQAYFTKYQKAKNAIEAVNEQIERTHEEIVYFEELIQQLSSASPKDLEEMREELVEGKYLRAKQKRHAKKKKPSAIQLETYESSQGIPILVGKNNKQNEYLTTKAAARDDIWLHTKDIPGSHVVIRHQTPDEQTLLEAAQIAAYFSKAKESSSVPVDYTKIRHVKKPNGAKPGFVTYDQQQTLFVTPDEDVVLKLRK
;
A
#
# COMPACT_ATOMS: atom_id res chain seq x y z
N MET A 1 16.17 13.49 0.77
CA MET A 1 14.80 13.90 0.34
C MET A 1 14.99 14.95 -0.75
N SER A 2 14.24 14.84 -1.84
CA SER A 2 14.31 15.79 -2.95
C SER A 2 13.60 17.12 -2.69
N PHE A 3 12.64 17.14 -1.75
CA PHE A 3 11.99 18.38 -1.29
C PHE A 3 12.88 19.08 -0.27
N ASP A 4 13.87 19.81 -0.76
CA ASP A 4 14.82 20.60 0.03
C ASP A 4 14.44 22.08 0.10
N GLY A 5 15.29 22.92 0.70
CA GLY A 5 15.00 24.35 0.84
C GLY A 5 14.99 25.07 -0.50
N ILE A 6 15.84 24.64 -1.43
CA ILE A 6 15.86 25.12 -2.82
C ILE A 6 14.56 24.77 -3.55
N PHE A 7 14.07 23.54 -3.40
CA PHE A 7 12.75 23.15 -3.93
C PHE A 7 11.61 23.90 -3.26
N THR A 8 11.72 24.15 -1.95
CA THR A 8 10.75 24.95 -1.18
C THR A 8 10.68 26.38 -1.71
N TYR A 9 11.82 26.99 -2.07
CA TYR A 9 11.88 28.31 -2.68
C TYR A 9 11.12 28.35 -4.02
N GLY A 10 11.43 27.40 -4.92
CA GLY A 10 10.74 27.29 -6.21
C GLY A 10 9.22 27.08 -6.05
N MET A 11 8.82 26.21 -5.13
CA MET A 11 7.41 25.94 -4.83
C MET A 11 6.71 27.17 -4.23
N THR A 12 7.36 27.89 -3.33
CA THR A 12 6.80 29.11 -2.72
C THR A 12 6.51 30.16 -3.79
N ASN A 13 7.42 30.33 -4.77
CA ASN A 13 7.20 31.24 -5.89
C ASN A 13 6.02 30.80 -6.78
N GLU A 14 5.96 29.51 -7.17
CA GLU A 14 4.84 28.98 -7.96
C GLU A 14 3.47 29.21 -7.28
N LEU A 15 3.40 28.98 -5.96
CA LEU A 15 2.21 29.23 -5.16
C LEU A 15 1.87 30.71 -5.07
N GLN A 16 2.88 31.57 -4.91
CA GLN A 16 2.69 33.02 -4.83
C GLN A 16 2.15 33.58 -6.14
N ASP A 17 2.70 33.17 -7.29
CA ASP A 17 2.24 33.61 -8.61
C ASP A 17 0.80 33.15 -8.89
N THR A 18 0.42 31.97 -8.40
CA THR A 18 -0.88 31.38 -8.73
C THR A 18 -1.99 31.76 -7.75
N LEU A 19 -1.71 31.86 -6.45
CA LEU A 19 -2.72 31.88 -5.38
C LEU A 19 -2.80 33.18 -4.57
N THR A 20 -1.87 34.12 -4.74
CA THR A 20 -1.89 35.39 -4.00
C THR A 20 -3.18 36.17 -4.27
N GLY A 21 -3.80 36.72 -3.22
CA GLY A 21 -5.11 37.35 -3.28
C GLY A 21 -6.29 36.37 -3.41
N GLY A 22 -6.02 35.07 -3.51
CA GLY A 22 -7.02 34.02 -3.63
C GLY A 22 -7.87 33.86 -2.36
N ARG A 23 -9.15 33.53 -2.54
CA ARG A 23 -10.07 33.26 -1.43
C ARG A 23 -10.12 31.76 -1.13
N ILE A 24 -9.90 31.39 0.12
CA ILE A 24 -10.05 30.01 0.60
C ILE A 24 -11.55 29.71 0.68
N SER A 25 -12.04 28.87 -0.23
CA SER A 25 -13.47 28.54 -0.35
C SER A 25 -13.88 27.36 0.53
N LYS A 26 -13.07 26.31 0.58
CA LYS A 26 -13.32 25.09 1.37
C LYS A 26 -12.02 24.49 1.84
N ILE A 27 -12.05 23.84 3.00
CA ILE A 27 -10.92 23.08 3.54
C ILE A 27 -11.38 21.66 3.81
N HIS A 28 -10.63 20.67 3.34
CA HIS A 28 -10.89 19.25 3.56
C HIS A 28 -9.66 18.54 4.08
N GLN A 29 -9.86 17.51 4.89
CA GLN A 29 -8.80 16.63 5.35
C GLN A 29 -9.13 15.19 4.92
N PRO A 30 -8.83 14.80 3.66
CA PRO A 30 -9.16 13.46 3.16
C PRO A 30 -8.46 12.36 3.97
N TYR A 31 -7.23 12.64 4.43
CA TYR A 31 -6.40 11.69 5.15
C TYR A 31 -5.78 12.30 6.40
N LYS A 32 -5.33 11.44 7.33
CA LYS A 32 -4.77 11.83 8.63
C LYS A 32 -3.69 12.92 8.54
N HIS A 33 -2.86 12.89 7.51
CA HIS A 33 -1.72 13.81 7.35
C HIS A 33 -1.82 14.73 6.12
N GLU A 34 -2.98 14.82 5.47
CA GLU A 34 -3.16 15.59 4.25
C GLU A 34 -4.36 16.51 4.34
N LEU A 35 -4.15 17.77 3.99
CA LEU A 35 -5.17 18.80 3.89
C LEU A 35 -5.26 19.30 2.45
N ILE A 36 -6.48 19.58 2.01
CA ILE A 36 -6.78 20.13 0.69
C ILE A 36 -7.54 21.43 0.88
N PHE A 37 -6.96 22.51 0.36
CA PHE A 37 -7.56 23.83 0.37
C PHE A 37 -8.08 24.10 -1.04
N HIS A 38 -9.39 24.34 -1.16
CA HIS A 38 -9.99 24.81 -2.41
C HIS A 38 -9.92 26.32 -2.43
N ILE A 39 -9.11 26.87 -3.33
CA ILE A 39 -8.82 28.30 -3.40
C ILE A 39 -9.30 28.83 -4.74
N ARG A 40 -10.07 29.93 -4.71
CA ARG A 40 -10.45 30.65 -5.92
C ARG A 40 -9.51 31.82 -6.10
N ALA A 41 -8.68 31.79 -7.13
CA ALA A 41 -7.70 32.82 -7.47
C ALA A 41 -7.70 33.05 -8.99
N ASN A 42 -7.49 34.28 -9.43
CA ASN A 42 -7.35 34.61 -10.87
C ASN A 42 -8.46 34.02 -11.78
N GLY A 43 -9.71 33.99 -11.28
CA GLY A 43 -10.86 33.45 -12.01
C GLY A 43 -10.96 31.92 -12.08
N LYS A 44 -9.98 31.18 -11.56
CA LYS A 44 -9.92 29.71 -11.56
C LYS A 44 -10.03 29.15 -10.14
N ASN A 45 -10.45 27.89 -10.04
CA ASN A 45 -10.45 27.14 -8.79
C ASN A 45 -9.23 26.21 -8.76
N HIS A 46 -8.41 26.36 -7.73
CA HIS A 46 -7.22 25.57 -7.49
C HIS A 46 -7.41 24.68 -6.26
N LYS A 47 -6.76 23.52 -6.24
CA LYS A 47 -6.66 22.68 -5.04
C LYS A 47 -5.22 22.69 -4.57
N LEU A 48 -4.99 23.23 -3.38
CA LEU A 48 -3.69 23.23 -2.72
C LEU A 48 -3.64 22.05 -1.74
N LEU A 49 -2.73 21.11 -1.99
CA LEU A 49 -2.44 19.97 -1.12
C LEU A 49 -1.33 20.34 -0.13
N LEU A 50 -1.60 20.16 1.17
CA LEU A 50 -0.62 20.26 2.25
C LEU A 50 -0.48 18.86 2.89
N SER A 51 0.67 18.22 2.70
CA SER A 51 0.96 16.89 3.25
C SER A 51 2.07 16.97 4.30
N ALA A 52 1.77 16.53 5.53
CA ALA A 52 2.73 16.37 6.62
C ALA A 52 3.04 14.88 6.89
N HIS A 53 2.91 14.05 5.86
CA HIS A 53 3.17 12.62 5.97
C HIS A 53 4.67 12.32 6.20
N PRO A 54 5.03 11.36 7.08
CA PRO A 54 6.43 11.06 7.40
C PRO A 54 7.36 10.78 6.20
N SER A 55 6.83 10.14 5.15
CA SER A 55 7.64 9.70 3.99
C SER A 55 7.49 10.59 2.76
N TYR A 56 6.38 11.32 2.64
CA TYR A 56 6.02 12.04 1.40
C TYR A 56 5.43 13.44 1.66
N ALA A 57 5.81 14.05 2.79
CA ALA A 57 5.45 15.42 3.10
C ALA A 57 5.83 16.36 1.95
N ARG A 58 4.89 17.20 1.53
CA ARG A 58 5.00 18.09 0.38
C ARG A 58 3.90 19.14 0.40
N VAL A 59 4.11 20.18 -0.39
CA VAL A 59 3.10 21.19 -0.73
C VAL A 59 3.07 21.31 -2.24
N GLN A 60 1.88 21.35 -2.83
CA GLN A 60 1.70 21.50 -4.28
C GLN A 60 0.25 21.88 -4.62
N LEU A 61 0.05 22.40 -5.82
CA LEU A 61 -1.25 22.33 -6.47
C LEU A 61 -1.50 20.90 -6.98
N THR A 62 -2.74 20.45 -6.99
CA THR A 62 -3.08 19.11 -7.47
C THR A 62 -4.35 19.11 -8.28
N GLU A 63 -4.37 18.34 -9.36
CA GLU A 63 -5.58 18.12 -10.16
C GLU A 63 -6.37 16.91 -9.67
N HIS A 64 -5.71 16.01 -8.94
CA HIS A 64 -6.29 14.76 -8.46
C HIS A 64 -7.59 14.95 -7.67
N HIS A 65 -8.48 13.98 -7.82
CA HIS A 65 -9.69 13.88 -7.02
C HIS A 65 -9.40 13.09 -5.75
N TYR A 66 -9.83 13.63 -4.61
CA TYR A 66 -9.69 13.00 -3.31
C TYR A 66 -11.07 12.76 -2.72
N ASP A 67 -11.31 11.54 -2.28
CA ASP A 67 -12.53 11.20 -1.57
C ASP A 67 -12.47 11.80 -0.15
N ASN A 68 -13.43 12.68 0.16
CA ASN A 68 -13.50 13.33 1.45
C ASN A 68 -14.22 12.44 2.47
N PRO A 69 -13.75 12.35 3.74
CA PRO A 69 -14.43 11.61 4.78
C PRO A 69 -15.80 12.22 5.07
N SER A 70 -16.76 11.38 5.47
CA SER A 70 -18.10 11.84 5.83
C SER A 70 -18.12 12.73 7.08
N GLU A 71 -17.14 12.55 7.97
CA GLU A 71 -16.96 13.37 9.17
C GLU A 71 -15.58 14.02 9.14
N PRO A 72 -15.49 15.36 9.12
CA PRO A 72 -14.21 16.06 9.13
C PRO A 72 -13.52 15.94 10.51
N PRO A 73 -12.20 15.67 10.56
CA PRO A 73 -11.44 15.67 11.80
C PRO A 73 -11.44 17.05 12.50
N MET A 74 -11.14 17.07 13.80
CA MET A 74 -11.16 18.29 14.62
C MET A 74 -10.23 19.39 14.09
N PHE A 75 -9.00 19.03 13.67
CA PHE A 75 -8.06 20.00 13.10
C PHE A 75 -8.61 20.63 11.81
N CYS A 76 -9.26 19.84 10.94
CA CYS A 76 -9.94 20.36 9.76
C CYS A 76 -11.04 21.36 10.13
N MET A 77 -11.86 21.05 11.14
CA MET A 77 -12.92 21.93 11.61
C MET A 77 -12.39 23.24 12.19
N LEU A 78 -11.26 23.18 12.91
CA LEU A 78 -10.58 24.35 13.44
C LEU A 78 -10.03 25.23 12.31
N LEU A 79 -9.38 24.65 11.30
CA LEU A 79 -8.93 25.39 10.13
C LEU A 79 -10.11 26.05 9.40
N ARG A 80 -11.25 25.36 9.26
CA ARG A 80 -12.46 25.95 8.67
C ARG A 80 -12.93 27.18 9.46
N LYS A 81 -13.00 27.07 10.79
CA LYS A 81 -13.38 28.18 11.67
C LYS A 81 -12.49 29.42 11.48
N HIS A 82 -11.18 29.23 11.28
CA HIS A 82 -10.23 30.35 11.27
C HIS A 82 -9.81 30.85 9.89
N LEU A 83 -9.83 30.00 8.86
CA LEU A 83 -9.27 30.28 7.53
C LEU A 83 -10.30 30.25 6.40
N GLU A 84 -11.44 29.56 6.56
CA GLU A 84 -12.44 29.47 5.50
C GLU A 84 -13.07 30.85 5.25
N GLY A 85 -13.20 31.21 3.97
CA GLY A 85 -13.62 32.53 3.53
C GLY A 85 -12.52 33.59 3.57
N GLY A 86 -11.35 33.30 4.18
CA GLY A 86 -10.20 34.20 4.23
C GLY A 86 -9.49 34.37 2.89
N PHE A 87 -8.68 35.41 2.80
CA PHE A 87 -7.86 35.76 1.64
C PHE A 87 -6.39 35.50 1.92
N ILE A 88 -5.70 34.91 0.94
CA ILE A 88 -4.27 34.65 1.01
C ILE A 88 -3.53 35.96 0.70
N GLU A 89 -2.73 36.43 1.65
CA GLU A 89 -1.94 37.65 1.46
C GLU A 89 -0.62 37.36 0.76
N ARG A 90 0.09 36.32 1.21
CA ARG A 90 1.34 35.86 0.60
C ARG A 90 1.74 34.47 1.11
N PHE A 91 2.65 33.85 0.38
CA PHE A 91 3.44 32.71 0.84
C PHE A 91 4.86 33.20 1.12
N GLU A 92 5.50 32.69 2.16
CA GLU A 92 6.84 33.07 2.56
C GLU A 92 7.63 31.85 2.99
N GLN A 93 8.88 31.72 2.56
CA GLN A 93 9.79 30.71 3.09
C GLN A 93 10.56 31.29 4.28
N VAL A 94 10.68 30.52 5.36
CA VAL A 94 11.52 30.93 6.50
C VAL A 94 12.99 30.63 6.18
N GLY A 95 13.74 31.68 5.85
CA GLY A 95 15.14 31.55 5.44
C GLY A 95 15.28 30.62 4.24
N PHE A 96 16.20 29.65 4.33
CA PHE A 96 16.35 28.56 3.36
C PHE A 96 15.93 27.19 3.93
N ASP A 97 15.18 27.21 5.04
CA ASP A 97 14.65 26.00 5.63
C ASP A 97 13.41 25.51 4.86
N ARG A 98 13.03 24.26 5.14
CA ARG A 98 11.85 23.61 4.55
C ARG A 98 10.57 23.98 5.30
N VAL A 99 10.37 25.29 5.49
CA VAL A 99 9.22 25.85 6.22
C VAL A 99 8.58 26.93 5.35
N ILE A 100 7.31 26.72 5.00
CA ILE A 100 6.49 27.69 4.28
C ILE A 100 5.48 28.29 5.26
N VAL A 101 5.34 29.61 5.25
CA VAL A 101 4.35 30.36 6.01
C VAL A 101 3.30 30.87 5.03
N LEU A 102 2.06 30.41 5.23
CA LEU A 102 0.90 30.95 4.54
C LEU A 102 0.26 32.02 5.41
N HIS A 103 0.27 33.27 4.93
CA HIS A 103 -0.37 34.41 5.59
C HIS A 103 -1.80 34.56 5.07
N VAL A 104 -2.76 34.46 5.97
CA VAL A 104 -4.19 34.54 5.65
C VAL A 104 -4.83 35.66 6.46
N ARG A 105 -5.50 36.56 5.75
CA ARG A 105 -6.41 37.53 6.34
C ARG A 105 -7.81 36.96 6.35
N SER A 106 -8.38 36.80 7.53
CA SER A 106 -9.76 36.33 7.71
C SER A 106 -10.55 37.29 8.60
N ARG A 107 -11.83 37.01 8.80
CA ARG A 107 -12.67 37.75 9.76
C ARG A 107 -13.03 36.85 10.92
N ASN A 108 -13.12 37.41 12.12
CA ASN A 108 -13.60 36.69 13.29
C ASN A 108 -15.15 36.57 13.26
N GLU A 109 -15.74 35.91 14.26
CA GLU A 109 -17.19 35.71 14.37
C GLU A 109 -17.98 37.03 14.55
N ILE A 110 -17.31 38.09 15.01
CA ILE A 110 -17.88 39.42 15.27
C ILE A 110 -17.72 40.35 14.05
N GLY A 111 -16.90 39.95 13.07
CA GLY A 111 -16.66 40.66 11.82
C GLY A 111 -15.35 41.43 11.72
N ASP A 112 -14.53 41.47 12.79
CA ASP A 112 -13.24 42.15 12.79
C ASP A 112 -12.22 41.38 11.94
N GLU A 113 -11.32 42.11 11.28
CA GLU A 113 -10.22 41.52 10.52
C GLU A 113 -9.17 40.93 11.48
N GLN A 114 -8.74 39.71 11.19
CA GLN A 114 -7.68 39.02 11.92
C GLN A 114 -6.69 38.39 10.93
N THR A 115 -5.41 38.38 11.29
CA THR A 115 -4.37 37.72 10.52
C THR A 115 -3.97 36.41 11.19
N ARG A 116 -3.87 35.36 10.37
CA ARG A 116 -3.51 34.00 10.78
C ARG A 116 -2.34 33.51 9.93
N LYS A 117 -1.39 32.86 10.58
CA LYS A 117 -0.22 32.26 9.94
C LYS A 117 -0.33 30.75 10.02
N LEU A 118 -0.36 30.07 8.88
CA LEU A 118 -0.25 28.62 8.82
C LEU A 118 1.19 28.24 8.47
N TYR A 119 1.91 27.71 9.44
CA TYR A 119 3.26 27.19 9.26
C TYR A 119 3.21 25.76 8.73
N ILE A 120 3.89 25.53 7.63
CA ILE A 120 3.96 24.26 6.91
C ILE A 120 5.40 23.77 6.95
N GLU A 121 5.68 22.82 7.84
CA GLU A 121 7.02 22.30 8.09
C GLU A 121 7.21 20.96 7.39
N ILE A 122 8.17 20.89 6.46
CA ILE A 122 8.44 19.68 5.65
C ILE A 122 9.77 19.06 6.12
N MET A 123 9.69 18.30 7.20
CA MET A 123 10.84 17.67 7.88
C MET A 123 10.75 16.13 7.92
N GLY A 124 10.12 15.52 6.92
CA GLY A 124 9.86 14.09 6.86
C GLY A 124 9.03 13.62 8.05
N ARG A 125 9.57 12.73 8.89
CA ARG A 125 8.87 12.21 10.08
C ARG A 125 8.42 13.31 11.07
N HIS A 126 9.13 14.43 11.09
CA HIS A 126 8.85 15.58 11.95
C HIS A 126 7.99 16.66 11.27
N SER A 127 7.53 16.43 10.03
CA SER A 127 6.68 17.40 9.34
C SER A 127 5.42 17.70 10.13
N ASN A 128 4.98 18.96 10.12
CA ASN A 128 3.80 19.41 10.85
C ASN A 128 3.11 20.57 10.14
N LEU A 129 1.84 20.77 10.46
CA LEU A 129 1.04 21.93 10.03
C LEU A 129 0.55 22.61 11.29
N ILE A 130 0.90 23.88 11.50
CA ILE A 130 0.67 24.58 12.76
C ILE A 130 0.01 25.92 12.46
N LEU A 131 -1.19 26.13 12.99
CA LEU A 131 -1.91 27.39 12.87
C LEU A 131 -1.54 28.29 14.06
N VAL A 132 -1.12 29.51 13.75
CA VAL A 132 -0.61 30.47 14.72
C VAL A 132 -1.34 31.81 14.53
N GLU A 133 -1.67 32.46 15.64
CA GLU A 133 -2.12 33.84 15.66
C GLU A 133 -0.94 34.79 15.46
N ASP A 134 -1.08 35.76 14.55
CA ASP A 134 0.05 36.60 14.14
C ASP A 134 0.58 37.49 15.28
N GLU A 135 -0.30 38.21 15.96
CA GLU A 135 0.07 39.21 16.97
C GLU A 135 0.68 38.58 18.23
N THR A 136 0.01 37.55 18.77
CA THR A 136 0.40 36.91 20.02
C THR A 136 1.44 35.81 19.82
N LYS A 137 1.68 35.39 18.57
CA LYS A 137 2.45 34.19 18.19
C LYS A 137 1.97 32.91 18.89
N GLN A 138 0.75 32.89 19.40
CA GLN A 138 0.20 31.71 20.06
C GLN A 138 -0.24 30.67 19.04
N ILE A 139 0.10 29.41 19.31
CA ILE A 139 -0.38 28.25 18.59
C ILE A 139 -1.88 28.13 18.87
N ILE A 140 -2.69 28.24 17.82
CA ILE A 140 -4.12 27.96 17.91
C ILE A 140 -4.29 26.44 17.95
N ASP A 141 -3.67 25.73 17.00
CA ASP A 141 -3.59 24.27 17.01
C ASP A 141 -2.51 23.77 16.05
N GLY A 142 -2.13 22.50 16.17
CA GLY A 142 -1.22 21.82 15.24
C GLY A 142 -1.74 20.43 14.87
N LEU A 143 -1.46 20.01 13.63
CA LEU A 143 -1.87 18.69 13.13
C LEU A 143 -1.28 17.54 13.96
N LYS A 144 -0.03 17.70 14.40
CA LYS A 144 0.64 16.78 15.33
C LYS A 144 0.98 17.53 16.61
N HIS A 145 0.41 17.09 17.71
CA HIS A 145 0.71 17.61 19.05
C HIS A 145 2.04 17.04 19.55
N LEU A 146 2.91 17.93 20.02
CA LEU A 146 4.20 17.58 20.61
C LEU A 146 4.21 18.10 22.05
N SER A 147 4.11 17.18 23.01
CA SER A 147 4.24 17.51 24.42
C SER A 147 5.70 17.83 24.80
N PRO A 148 5.93 18.56 25.91
CA PRO A 148 7.27 18.83 26.41
C PRO A 148 8.10 17.55 26.69
N SER A 149 7.42 16.43 26.97
CA SER A 149 8.07 15.13 27.20
C SER A 149 8.57 14.45 25.92
N VAL A 150 7.99 14.78 24.75
CA VAL A 150 8.36 14.20 23.45
C VAL A 150 9.38 15.07 22.73
N ASN A 151 9.31 16.39 22.90
CA ASN A 151 10.25 17.33 22.33
C ASN A 151 10.61 18.38 23.38
N SER A 152 11.86 18.33 23.85
CA SER A 152 12.37 19.26 24.86
C SER A 152 12.67 20.65 24.30
N TYR A 153 12.91 20.78 23.00
CA TYR A 153 13.27 22.06 22.38
C TYR A 153 12.04 22.94 22.14
N ARG A 154 10.95 22.35 21.65
CA ARG A 154 9.70 23.09 21.39
C ARG A 154 8.46 22.25 21.67
N THR A 155 7.45 22.91 22.23
CA THR A 155 6.12 22.33 22.49
C THR A 155 5.16 22.78 21.39
N VAL A 156 4.38 21.85 20.84
CA VAL A 156 3.33 22.14 19.84
C VAL A 156 1.99 21.73 20.44
N LEU A 157 1.39 22.64 21.18
CA LEU A 157 0.08 22.49 21.82
C LEU A 157 -0.68 23.83 21.75
N PRO A 158 -2.02 23.81 21.68
CA PRO A 158 -2.84 25.02 21.74
C PRO A 158 -2.50 25.92 22.94
N GLY A 159 -2.43 27.23 22.71
CA GLY A 159 -2.14 28.26 23.72
C GLY A 159 -0.66 28.49 24.03
N HIS A 160 0.25 27.63 23.56
CA HIS A 160 1.69 27.86 23.71
C HIS A 160 2.23 28.81 22.64
N GLU A 161 3.31 29.53 22.93
CA GLU A 161 4.02 30.34 21.93
C GLU A 161 4.67 29.45 20.86
N TYR A 162 4.53 29.85 19.58
CA TYR A 162 5.14 29.14 18.47
C TYR A 162 6.65 29.42 18.38
N LEU A 163 7.43 28.34 18.38
CA LEU A 163 8.87 28.39 18.16
C LEU A 163 9.25 27.65 16.87
N LEU A 164 10.07 28.32 16.06
CA LEU A 164 10.67 27.74 14.87
C LEU A 164 11.52 26.51 15.22
N PRO A 165 11.70 25.56 14.28
CA PRO A 165 12.69 24.51 14.41
C PRO A 165 14.10 25.06 14.72
N PRO A 166 14.98 24.29 15.39
CA PRO A 166 16.32 24.74 15.72
C PRO A 166 17.12 25.06 14.45
N ALA A 167 17.71 26.26 14.41
CA ALA A 167 18.52 26.71 13.29
C ALA A 167 19.80 25.87 13.16
N GLN A 168 20.19 25.53 11.93
CA GLN A 168 21.36 24.67 11.67
C GLN A 168 22.70 25.42 11.61
N GLN A 169 22.71 26.75 11.83
CA GLN A 169 23.91 27.60 11.71
C GLN A 169 24.64 27.44 10.35
N LYS A 170 23.86 27.33 9.27
CA LYS A 170 24.37 27.19 7.89
C LYS A 170 24.23 28.50 7.11
N LEU A 171 25.03 28.66 6.08
CA LEU A 171 25.01 29.84 5.21
C LEU A 171 23.81 29.83 4.27
N ASN A 172 23.28 31.02 3.97
CA ASN A 172 22.21 31.20 2.98
C ASN A 172 22.80 31.08 1.56
N PRO A 173 22.34 30.14 0.71
CA PRO A 173 22.80 29.98 -0.67
C PRO A 173 22.75 31.25 -1.55
N PHE A 174 21.88 32.21 -1.24
CA PHE A 174 21.69 33.41 -2.07
C PHE A 174 22.48 34.64 -1.60
N GLU A 175 23.13 34.56 -0.44
CA GLU A 175 23.90 35.66 0.15
C GLU A 175 25.41 35.40 0.14
N VAL A 176 25.83 34.21 -0.32
CA VAL A 176 27.24 33.79 -0.28
C VAL A 176 28.03 34.30 -1.48
N THR A 177 29.27 34.71 -1.20
CA THR A 177 30.25 35.05 -2.24
C THR A 177 31.20 33.89 -2.52
N LYS A 178 31.94 33.93 -3.63
CA LYS A 178 32.97 32.95 -3.96
C LYS A 178 33.97 32.76 -2.82
N ASP A 179 34.37 33.86 -2.17
CA ASP A 179 35.31 33.84 -1.05
C ASP A 179 34.73 33.13 0.17
N ASP A 180 33.42 33.26 0.43
CA ASP A 180 32.77 32.56 1.53
C ASP A 180 32.73 31.05 1.27
N ILE A 181 32.47 30.63 0.04
CA ILE A 181 32.52 29.22 -0.35
C ILE A 181 33.93 28.65 -0.13
N LEU A 182 34.97 29.36 -0.58
CA LEU A 182 36.37 28.96 -0.41
C LEU A 182 36.80 28.88 1.06
N LYS A 183 36.31 29.80 1.91
CA LYS A 183 36.60 29.80 3.36
C LYS A 183 35.98 28.62 4.09
N HIS A 184 34.85 28.09 3.64
CA HIS A 184 34.12 27.03 4.34
C HIS A 184 34.37 25.63 3.75
N LEU A 185 34.64 25.51 2.45
CA LEU A 185 34.94 24.22 1.83
C LEU A 185 36.43 23.87 1.95
N ARG A 186 36.72 22.63 2.36
CA ARG A 186 38.05 22.05 2.50
C ARG A 186 38.29 21.03 1.39
N PHE A 187 38.79 21.51 0.26
CA PHE A 187 39.00 20.69 -0.94
C PHE A 187 39.94 19.49 -0.74
N GLN A 188 40.88 19.59 0.22
CA GLN A 188 41.86 18.56 0.53
C GLN A 188 41.27 17.36 1.28
N GLU A 189 40.14 17.53 1.97
CA GLU A 189 39.52 16.48 2.80
C GLU A 189 38.62 15.52 1.99
N GLY A 190 38.35 15.83 0.72
CA GLY A 190 37.42 15.08 -0.11
C GLY A 190 35.96 15.17 0.35
N LYS A 191 35.07 14.37 -0.24
CA LYS A 191 33.61 14.36 0.05
C LYS A 191 32.96 15.75 -0.02
N ILE A 192 33.27 16.48 -1.09
CA ILE A 192 32.80 17.86 -1.31
C ILE A 192 31.27 17.95 -1.27
N ASP A 193 30.57 16.94 -1.76
CA ASP A 193 29.11 16.84 -1.70
C ASP A 193 28.57 16.92 -0.26
N ASN A 194 29.17 16.20 0.69
CA ASN A 194 28.79 16.27 2.11
C ASN A 194 29.16 17.62 2.73
N GLN A 195 30.30 18.20 2.35
CA GLN A 195 30.70 19.52 2.84
C GLN A 195 29.71 20.61 2.38
N ILE A 196 29.26 20.56 1.13
CA ILE A 196 28.23 21.46 0.59
C ILE A 196 26.94 21.34 1.43
N VAL A 197 26.46 20.12 1.67
CA VAL A 197 25.25 19.88 2.48
C VAL A 197 25.38 20.42 3.91
N ASN A 198 26.57 20.34 4.50
CA ASN A 198 26.82 20.83 5.85
C ASN A 198 27.05 22.34 5.93
N THR A 199 27.48 22.96 4.84
CA THR A 199 27.79 24.40 4.78
C THR A 199 26.56 25.25 4.46
N PHE A 200 25.73 24.81 3.51
CA PHE A 200 24.62 25.61 2.99
C PHE A 200 23.27 25.14 3.53
N SER A 201 22.43 26.10 3.91
CA SER A 201 21.05 25.82 4.31
C SER A 201 20.21 25.40 3.10
N GLY A 202 19.25 24.51 3.32
CA GLY A 202 18.31 24.11 2.28
C GLY A 202 18.86 23.24 1.14
N VAL A 203 20.13 22.81 1.20
CA VAL A 203 20.74 21.99 0.16
C VAL A 203 20.61 20.49 0.45
N SER A 204 20.08 19.72 -0.50
CA SER A 204 20.04 18.26 -0.41
C SER A 204 21.34 17.59 -0.89
N PRO A 205 21.59 16.33 -0.45
CA PRO A 205 22.64 15.51 -1.05
C PRO A 205 22.47 15.29 -2.56
N LEU A 206 21.24 15.38 -3.07
CA LEU A 206 20.95 15.24 -4.50
C LEU A 206 21.48 16.45 -5.27
N PHE A 207 21.18 17.67 -4.79
CA PHE A 207 21.71 18.90 -5.33
C PHE A 207 23.24 18.96 -5.25
N ALA A 208 23.82 18.58 -4.11
CA ALA A 208 25.25 18.64 -3.91
C ALA A 208 26.02 17.70 -4.86
N LYS A 209 25.49 16.50 -5.11
CA LYS A 209 26.05 15.57 -6.10
C LYS A 209 25.95 16.11 -7.52
N GLU A 210 24.83 16.74 -7.86
CA GLU A 210 24.66 17.39 -9.15
C GLU A 210 25.65 18.54 -9.33
N ALA A 211 25.84 19.39 -8.32
CA ALA A 211 26.82 20.48 -8.36
C ALA A 211 28.25 19.97 -8.57
N VAL A 212 28.65 18.92 -7.85
CA VAL A 212 29.97 18.29 -8.02
C VAL A 212 30.11 17.69 -9.42
N HIS A 213 29.06 17.06 -9.95
CA HIS A 213 29.07 16.49 -11.29
C HIS A 213 29.19 17.56 -12.39
N ARG A 214 28.41 18.65 -12.30
CA ARG A 214 28.47 19.78 -13.24
C ARG A 214 29.80 20.50 -13.23
N ALA A 215 30.45 20.58 -12.07
CA ALA A 215 31.80 21.15 -11.95
C ALA A 215 32.87 20.28 -12.63
N GLY A 216 32.58 19.00 -12.91
CA GLY A 216 33.53 18.05 -13.46
C GLY A 216 34.67 17.76 -12.48
N LEU A 217 35.84 18.37 -12.72
CA LEU A 217 36.97 18.25 -11.81
C LEU A 217 36.76 19.19 -10.61
N ALA A 218 36.50 18.63 -9.43
CA ALA A 218 36.29 19.41 -8.22
C ALA A 218 37.58 20.13 -7.76
N ASN A 219 37.61 21.46 -7.90
CA ASN A 219 38.71 22.30 -7.44
C ASN A 219 38.21 23.67 -6.94
N GLN A 220 39.14 24.52 -6.49
CA GLN A 220 38.85 25.84 -5.91
C GLN A 220 38.24 26.84 -6.89
N GLU A 221 38.31 26.59 -8.20
CA GLU A 221 37.71 27.44 -9.22
C GLU A 221 36.36 26.90 -9.68
N THR A 222 36.29 25.62 -10.03
CA THR A 222 35.12 25.00 -10.66
C THR A 222 33.92 24.93 -9.72
N ILE A 223 34.10 24.40 -8.50
CA ILE A 223 32.98 24.18 -7.57
C ILE A 223 32.30 25.49 -7.16
N PRO A 224 33.03 26.55 -6.72
CA PRO A 224 32.38 27.80 -6.37
C PRO A 224 31.64 28.45 -7.54
N ASN A 225 32.24 28.47 -8.74
CA ASN A 225 31.59 29.07 -9.91
C ASN A 225 30.31 28.29 -10.28
N THR A 226 30.39 26.95 -10.34
CA THR A 226 29.21 26.12 -10.61
C THR A 226 28.11 26.28 -9.57
N LEU A 227 28.44 26.37 -8.27
CA LEU A 227 27.45 26.60 -7.22
C LEU A 227 26.77 27.96 -7.38
N LEU A 228 27.54 29.03 -7.63
CA LEU A 228 27.00 30.36 -7.84
C LEU A 228 26.10 30.42 -9.08
N ASP A 229 26.50 29.79 -10.18
CA ASP A 229 25.70 29.71 -11.40
C ASP A 229 24.38 28.96 -11.15
N MET A 230 24.43 27.83 -10.44
CA MET A 230 23.24 27.07 -10.07
C MET A 230 22.33 27.86 -9.12
N PHE A 231 22.86 28.55 -8.12
CA PHE A 231 22.08 29.40 -7.23
C PHE A 231 21.45 30.57 -7.98
N GLN A 232 22.18 31.16 -8.92
CA GLN A 232 21.66 32.24 -9.76
C GLN A 232 20.51 31.75 -10.66
N LEU A 233 20.63 30.56 -11.24
CA LEU A 233 19.57 29.94 -12.04
C LEU A 233 18.27 29.73 -11.24
N ILE A 234 18.40 29.31 -9.98
CA ILE A 234 17.27 29.14 -9.06
C ILE A 234 16.68 30.51 -8.69
N ARG A 235 17.53 31.50 -8.39
CA ARG A 235 17.13 32.85 -8.00
C ARG A 235 16.38 33.58 -9.11
N THR A 236 16.73 33.36 -10.37
CA THR A 236 16.05 33.93 -11.54
C THR A 236 14.83 33.11 -11.99
N HIS A 237 14.49 32.03 -11.27
CA HIS A 237 13.41 31.11 -11.62
C HIS A 237 13.53 30.50 -13.02
N SER A 238 14.75 30.40 -13.55
CA SER A 238 15.03 29.87 -14.89
C SER A 238 15.32 28.38 -14.81
N PHE A 239 14.32 27.59 -14.40
CA PHE A 239 14.48 26.15 -14.26
C PHE A 239 13.29 25.38 -14.83
N THR A 240 13.57 24.15 -15.27
CA THR A 240 12.55 23.25 -15.81
C THR A 240 12.42 22.05 -14.88
N PRO A 241 11.25 21.85 -14.23
CA PRO A 241 10.98 20.69 -13.39
C PRO A 241 11.16 19.37 -14.14
N GLN A 242 11.85 18.40 -13.53
CA GLN A 242 12.17 17.13 -14.16
C GLN A 242 12.02 15.92 -13.24
N LEU A 243 11.64 14.80 -13.88
CA LEU A 243 11.61 13.45 -13.32
C LEU A 243 12.64 12.59 -14.07
N THR A 244 13.54 11.94 -13.34
CA THR A 244 14.55 11.02 -13.87
C THR A 244 14.32 9.62 -13.32
N ARG A 245 14.20 8.63 -14.20
CA ARG A 245 14.06 7.22 -13.83
C ARG A 245 15.35 6.45 -14.13
N LYS A 246 15.88 5.74 -13.14
CA LYS A 246 17.06 4.89 -13.27
C LYS A 246 16.91 3.64 -12.40
N ASP A 247 17.12 2.47 -12.99
CA ASP A 247 17.09 1.16 -12.29
C ASP A 247 15.82 0.95 -11.44
N GLY A 248 14.65 1.32 -11.97
CA GLY A 248 13.36 1.22 -11.25
C GLY A 248 13.16 2.24 -10.12
N LYS A 249 14.12 3.15 -9.90
CA LYS A 249 14.00 4.28 -8.96
C LYS A 249 13.70 5.57 -9.69
N GLU A 250 12.79 6.34 -9.13
CA GLU A 250 12.42 7.66 -9.63
C GLU A 250 12.98 8.75 -8.72
N TYR A 251 13.60 9.74 -9.35
CA TYR A 251 14.12 10.96 -8.74
C TYR A 251 13.40 12.15 -9.37
N PHE A 252 13.01 13.12 -8.56
CA PHE A 252 12.48 14.38 -9.06
C PHE A 252 13.32 15.53 -8.53
N TYR A 253 13.44 16.60 -9.32
CA TYR A 253 14.06 17.84 -8.87
C TYR A 253 13.62 19.01 -9.76
N LEU A 254 13.92 20.24 -9.32
CA LEU A 254 13.58 21.45 -10.09
C LEU A 254 14.61 21.75 -11.20
N LEU A 255 15.81 21.17 -11.10
CA LEU A 255 16.88 21.24 -12.11
C LEU A 255 17.09 19.88 -12.77
N GLU A 256 17.68 19.90 -13.96
CA GLU A 256 18.19 18.70 -14.63
C GLU A 256 19.26 18.00 -13.77
N LEU A 257 19.12 16.68 -13.63
CA LEU A 257 20.05 15.84 -12.86
C LEU A 257 20.99 15.09 -13.81
N GLN A 258 22.03 15.75 -14.29
CA GLN A 258 22.98 15.18 -15.24
C GLN A 258 23.79 14.02 -14.66
N HIS A 259 23.98 13.97 -13.34
CA HIS A 259 24.65 12.84 -12.69
C HIS A 259 23.81 11.55 -12.67
N VAL A 260 22.49 11.65 -12.85
CA VAL A 260 21.58 10.51 -12.88
C VAL A 260 21.33 10.15 -14.34
N ASN A 261 22.26 9.41 -14.95
CA ASN A 261 22.09 8.88 -16.30
C ASN A 261 20.89 7.92 -16.37
N GLY A 262 19.71 8.44 -16.75
CA GLY A 262 18.46 7.71 -16.81
C GLY A 262 17.43 8.43 -17.67
N ASP A 263 16.25 7.84 -17.83
CA ASP A 263 15.19 8.39 -18.68
C ASP A 263 14.61 9.65 -18.04
N MET A 264 14.65 10.76 -18.78
CA MET A 264 14.24 12.08 -18.30
C MET A 264 12.89 12.49 -18.88
N LYS A 265 12.04 13.07 -18.02
CA LYS A 265 10.76 13.67 -18.40
C LYS A 265 10.62 15.05 -17.78
N THR A 266 10.34 16.05 -18.60
CA THR A 266 10.13 17.45 -18.21
C THR A 266 8.65 17.72 -17.90
N PHE A 267 8.39 18.72 -17.08
CA PHE A 267 7.04 19.19 -16.72
C PHE A 267 6.98 20.72 -16.74
N ASP A 268 5.77 21.27 -16.92
CA ASP A 268 5.56 22.72 -17.00
C ASP A 268 5.57 23.39 -15.62
N SER A 269 5.28 22.64 -14.56
CA SER A 269 5.24 23.14 -13.17
C SER A 269 5.75 22.10 -12.17
N LEU A 270 6.18 22.57 -10.99
CA LEU A 270 6.56 21.69 -9.89
C LEU A 270 5.34 20.92 -9.38
N SER A 271 4.15 21.51 -9.42
CA SER A 271 2.91 20.85 -9.05
C SER A 271 2.58 19.64 -9.93
N GLN A 272 2.69 19.76 -11.26
CA GLN A 272 2.48 18.64 -12.18
C GLN A 272 3.52 17.54 -12.01
N LEU A 273 4.79 17.93 -11.80
CA LEU A 273 5.87 16.99 -11.48
C LEU A 273 5.53 16.16 -10.22
N LEU A 274 5.08 16.83 -9.16
CA LEU A 274 4.76 16.17 -7.90
C LEU A 274 3.49 15.32 -7.99
N ASP A 275 2.48 15.76 -8.73
CA ASP A 275 1.30 14.93 -9.04
C ASP A 275 1.77 13.62 -9.70
N ARG A 276 2.56 13.66 -10.77
CA ARG A 276 3.05 12.44 -11.44
C ARG A 276 3.97 11.59 -10.56
N TYR A 277 4.84 12.19 -9.76
CA TYR A 277 5.78 11.44 -8.91
C TYR A 277 5.08 10.69 -7.77
N TYR A 278 4.12 11.35 -7.13
CA TYR A 278 3.40 10.77 -6.00
C TYR A 278 2.17 9.96 -6.41
N PHE A 279 1.74 10.10 -7.67
CA PHE A 279 0.73 9.22 -8.25
C PHE A 279 1.15 7.76 -8.14
N GLY A 280 0.23 6.91 -7.65
CA GLY A 280 0.50 5.50 -7.37
C GLY A 280 1.40 5.23 -6.16
N LYS A 281 2.46 6.01 -5.90
CA LYS A 281 3.34 5.81 -4.72
C LYS A 281 2.64 6.16 -3.41
N ALA A 282 1.98 7.32 -3.35
CA ALA A 282 1.24 7.74 -2.15
C ALA A 282 0.05 6.81 -1.89
N GLU A 283 -0.69 6.40 -2.93
CA GLU A 283 -1.77 5.42 -2.80
C GLU A 283 -1.26 4.05 -2.32
N ARG A 284 -0.19 3.51 -2.91
CA ARG A 284 0.39 2.22 -2.50
C ARG A 284 0.86 2.24 -1.04
N ASP A 285 1.57 3.28 -0.62
CA ASP A 285 2.02 3.40 0.77
C ASP A 285 0.83 3.56 1.75
N ARG A 286 -0.21 4.30 1.35
CA ARG A 286 -1.47 4.46 2.12
C ARG A 286 -2.19 3.13 2.30
N VAL A 287 -2.43 2.43 1.19
CA VAL A 287 -3.04 1.10 1.15
C VAL A 287 -2.22 0.18 2.02
N LYS A 288 -0.91 0.11 1.84
CA LYS A 288 -0.02 -0.74 2.63
C LYS A 288 -0.12 -0.45 4.13
N GLN A 289 -0.19 0.82 4.54
CA GLN A 289 -0.33 1.15 5.97
C GLN A 289 -1.70 0.76 6.54
N GLN A 290 -2.78 0.96 5.78
CA GLN A 290 -4.14 0.58 6.20
C GLN A 290 -4.39 -0.93 6.09
N ALA A 291 -3.73 -1.60 5.15
CA ALA A 291 -3.78 -3.02 4.89
C ALA A 291 -2.85 -3.79 5.81
N ALA A 292 -1.79 -3.20 6.38
CA ALA A 292 -0.79 -3.90 7.19
C ALA A 292 -1.40 -4.77 8.30
N ASP A 293 -2.41 -4.27 9.02
CA ASP A 293 -3.10 -5.05 10.06
C ASP A 293 -3.85 -6.26 9.46
N LEU A 294 -4.47 -6.04 8.29
CA LEU A 294 -5.24 -7.05 7.57
C LEU A 294 -4.34 -8.08 6.90
N GLU A 295 -3.30 -7.65 6.19
CA GLU A 295 -2.23 -8.48 5.63
C GLU A 295 -1.60 -9.35 6.72
N ARG A 296 -1.27 -8.75 7.87
CA ARG A 296 -0.69 -9.50 9.00
C ARG A 296 -1.67 -10.53 9.54
N PHE A 297 -2.95 -10.18 9.65
CA PHE A 297 -4.00 -11.12 10.08
C PHE A 297 -4.12 -12.29 9.09
N VAL A 298 -4.27 -12.01 7.80
CA VAL A 298 -4.46 -13.00 6.75
C VAL A 298 -3.23 -13.90 6.61
N ALA A 299 -2.02 -13.34 6.64
CA ALA A 299 -0.78 -14.11 6.64
C ALA A 299 -0.67 -15.05 7.85
N ASN A 300 -1.11 -14.60 9.03
CA ASN A 300 -1.14 -15.43 10.23
C ASN A 300 -2.17 -16.56 10.12
N GLU A 301 -3.37 -16.30 9.60
CA GLU A 301 -4.40 -17.33 9.38
C GLU A 301 -3.96 -18.36 8.34
N LYS A 302 -3.36 -17.91 7.22
CA LYS A 302 -2.74 -18.80 6.25
C LYS A 302 -1.71 -19.72 6.92
N LYS A 303 -0.77 -19.15 7.68
CA LYS A 303 0.28 -19.91 8.38
C LYS A 303 -0.31 -20.89 9.40
N LYS A 304 -1.41 -20.55 10.09
CA LYS A 304 -2.11 -21.49 10.99
C LYS A 304 -2.67 -22.68 10.20
N ASN A 305 -3.29 -22.43 9.05
CA ASN A 305 -3.84 -23.48 8.20
C ASN A 305 -2.76 -24.35 7.56
N GLU A 306 -1.63 -23.79 7.12
CA GLU A 306 -0.48 -24.57 6.64
C GLU A 306 0.06 -25.51 7.75
N ASN A 307 0.17 -25.02 8.99
CA ASN A 307 0.57 -25.84 10.12
C ASN A 307 -0.48 -26.91 10.49
N LYS A 308 -1.78 -26.59 10.37
CA LYS A 308 -2.87 -27.55 10.54
C LYS A 308 -2.79 -28.65 9.49
N LEU A 309 -2.58 -28.29 8.22
CA LEU A 309 -2.41 -29.23 7.10
C LEU A 309 -1.24 -30.17 7.33
N LYS A 310 -0.09 -29.66 7.80
CA LYS A 310 1.08 -30.49 8.13
C LYS A 310 0.77 -31.52 9.23
N LYS A 311 0.02 -31.13 10.26
CA LYS A 311 -0.42 -32.04 11.33
C LYS A 311 -1.42 -33.08 10.82
N LEU A 312 -2.40 -32.68 10.01
CA LEU A 312 -3.38 -33.59 9.41
C LEU A 312 -2.74 -34.62 8.49
N LYS A 313 -1.78 -34.21 7.64
CA LYS A 313 -1.01 -35.14 6.78
C LYS A 313 -0.22 -36.16 7.60
N ARG A 314 0.39 -35.73 8.71
CA ARG A 314 1.06 -36.65 9.64
C ARG A 314 0.07 -37.63 10.29
N THR A 315 -1.08 -37.15 10.75
CA THR A 315 -2.13 -38.03 11.30
C THR A 315 -2.65 -39.03 10.26
N LEU A 316 -2.76 -38.62 9.00
CA LEU A 316 -3.15 -39.49 7.89
C LEU A 316 -2.12 -40.60 7.67
N GLU A 317 -0.82 -40.26 7.64
CA GLU A 317 0.28 -41.21 7.52
C GLU A 317 0.33 -42.20 8.71
N GLU A 318 0.16 -41.69 9.94
CA GLU A 318 0.04 -42.53 11.15
C GLU A 318 -1.19 -43.46 11.07
N SER A 319 -2.28 -43.01 10.46
CA SER A 319 -3.52 -43.79 10.31
C SER A 319 -3.44 -44.80 9.17
N GLN A 320 -2.69 -44.54 8.10
CA GLN A 320 -2.43 -45.50 7.03
C GLN A 320 -1.56 -46.68 7.53
N ASN A 321 -0.64 -46.41 8.45
CA ASN A 321 0.13 -47.44 9.14
C ASN A 321 -0.71 -48.32 10.10
N ALA A 322 -2.01 -48.01 10.28
CA ALA A 322 -2.91 -48.77 11.15
C ALA A 322 -3.30 -50.15 10.60
N HIS A 323 -3.01 -50.47 9.33
CA HIS A 323 -3.14 -51.83 8.80
C HIS A 323 -2.33 -52.85 9.63
N LYS A 324 -1.21 -52.41 10.22
CA LYS A 324 -0.43 -53.23 11.15
C LYS A 324 -1.26 -53.71 12.36
N TYR A 325 -2.18 -52.89 12.86
CA TYR A 325 -3.05 -53.26 13.98
C TYR A 325 -4.13 -54.26 13.57
N GLN A 326 -4.61 -54.21 12.32
CA GLN A 326 -5.50 -55.24 11.80
C GLN A 326 -4.76 -56.59 11.75
N LEU A 327 -3.57 -56.61 11.15
CA LEU A 327 -2.71 -57.80 11.10
C LEU A 327 -2.42 -58.35 12.51
N TYR A 328 -2.09 -57.48 13.47
CA TYR A 328 -1.89 -57.89 14.87
C TYR A 328 -3.15 -58.49 15.51
N GLY A 329 -4.32 -57.91 15.25
CA GLY A 329 -5.59 -58.45 15.74
C GLY A 329 -5.87 -59.84 15.18
N GLU A 330 -5.67 -60.05 13.87
CA GLU A 330 -5.88 -61.31 13.17
C GLU A 330 -4.92 -62.40 13.66
N LEU A 331 -3.62 -62.11 13.70
CA LEU A 331 -2.60 -63.07 14.12
C LEU A 331 -2.70 -63.45 15.61
N LEU A 332 -3.07 -62.50 16.49
CA LEU A 332 -3.34 -62.79 17.90
C LEU A 332 -4.60 -63.64 18.07
N THR A 333 -5.64 -63.42 17.26
CA THR A 333 -6.87 -64.20 17.29
C THR A 333 -6.63 -65.64 16.83
N ALA A 334 -5.79 -65.84 15.81
CA ALA A 334 -5.40 -67.16 15.33
C ALA A 334 -4.55 -67.97 16.32
N ASN A 335 -3.77 -67.28 17.18
CA ASN A 335 -2.81 -67.91 18.10
C ASN A 335 -3.22 -67.78 19.59
N LEU A 336 -4.52 -67.61 19.88
CA LEU A 336 -5.01 -67.41 21.26
C LEU A 336 -4.64 -68.55 22.23
N TYR A 337 -4.48 -69.78 21.73
CA TYR A 337 -4.13 -70.95 22.53
C TYR A 337 -2.68 -70.92 23.06
N ALA A 338 -1.79 -70.15 22.43
CA ALA A 338 -0.36 -70.12 22.73
C ALA A 338 0.03 -68.96 23.67
N ILE A 339 -0.88 -68.02 23.96
CA ILE A 339 -0.58 -66.76 24.65
C ILE A 339 -1.25 -66.75 26.03
N LYS A 340 -0.53 -66.34 27.08
CA LYS A 340 -1.05 -66.29 28.45
C LYS A 340 -1.29 -64.85 28.92
N LYS A 341 -2.19 -64.70 29.89
CA LYS A 341 -2.43 -63.41 30.54
C LYS A 341 -1.19 -63.04 31.37
N GLY A 342 -0.60 -61.88 31.10
CA GLY A 342 0.62 -61.40 31.76
C GLY A 342 1.82 -61.27 30.83
N ASP A 343 1.76 -61.85 29.64
CA ASP A 343 2.82 -61.76 28.63
C ASP A 343 2.97 -60.32 28.12
N LYS A 344 4.23 -59.89 27.89
CA LYS A 344 4.56 -58.54 27.39
C LYS A 344 4.58 -58.48 25.86
N GLU A 345 4.85 -59.59 25.21
CA GLU A 345 4.94 -59.73 23.76
C GLU A 345 4.60 -61.17 23.36
N ALA A 346 4.11 -61.36 22.14
CA ALA A 346 3.89 -62.67 21.53
C ALA A 346 4.56 -62.71 20.15
N THR A 347 5.44 -63.69 19.96
CA THR A 347 6.01 -64.00 18.64
C THR A 347 5.12 -65.03 17.97
N VAL A 348 4.57 -64.67 16.81
CA VAL A 348 3.61 -65.50 16.07
C VAL A 348 4.02 -65.58 14.60
N ILE A 349 3.73 -66.71 13.97
CA ILE A 349 4.00 -66.90 12.54
C ILE A 349 3.05 -66.01 11.74
N ASN A 350 3.60 -65.22 10.81
CA ASN A 350 2.81 -64.40 9.90
C ASN A 350 2.40 -65.23 8.67
N TYR A 351 1.19 -65.79 8.68
CA TYR A 351 0.67 -66.60 7.56
C TYR A 351 0.41 -65.82 6.26
N TYR A 352 0.56 -64.49 6.28
CA TYR A 352 0.46 -63.62 5.10
C TYR A 352 1.82 -63.33 4.46
N ASP A 353 2.91 -63.85 5.04
CA ASP A 353 4.26 -63.76 4.51
C ASP A 353 4.63 -65.05 3.77
N GLU A 354 5.01 -64.96 2.49
CA GLU A 354 5.34 -66.12 1.64
C GLU A 354 6.60 -66.86 2.15
N GLU A 355 7.46 -66.19 2.93
CA GLU A 355 8.65 -66.78 3.56
C GLU A 355 8.39 -67.34 4.97
N GLY A 356 7.16 -67.22 5.50
CA GLY A 356 6.81 -67.74 6.83
C GLY A 356 7.47 -66.98 7.99
N GLY A 357 7.79 -65.70 7.80
CA GLY A 357 8.43 -64.86 8.82
C GLY A 357 7.65 -64.77 10.13
N GLU A 358 8.36 -64.76 11.26
CA GLU A 358 7.77 -64.53 12.58
C GLU A 358 7.64 -63.03 12.88
N ILE A 359 6.51 -62.61 13.45
CA ILE A 359 6.28 -61.23 13.87
C ILE A 359 6.05 -61.14 15.39
N THR A 360 6.77 -60.23 16.04
CA THR A 360 6.60 -59.96 17.47
C THR A 360 5.53 -58.89 17.68
N ILE A 361 4.49 -59.23 18.45
CA ILE A 361 3.33 -58.37 18.72
C ILE A 361 3.35 -57.96 20.20
N PRO A 362 3.45 -56.66 20.53
CA PRO A 362 3.39 -56.19 21.91
C PRO A 362 2.02 -56.46 22.54
N LEU A 363 1.98 -56.84 23.82
CA LEU A 363 0.75 -57.13 24.56
C LEU A 363 0.63 -56.28 25.82
N LYS A 364 -0.61 -55.98 26.23
CA LYS A 364 -0.86 -55.38 27.54
C LYS A 364 -1.01 -56.48 28.58
N THR A 365 -0.12 -56.49 29.57
CA THR A 365 -0.04 -57.51 30.63
C THR A 365 -1.31 -57.58 31.50
N ASN A 366 -2.05 -56.47 31.63
CA ASN A 366 -3.29 -56.40 32.39
C ASN A 366 -4.53 -56.89 31.63
N LYS A 367 -4.39 -57.25 30.34
CA LYS A 367 -5.48 -57.70 29.47
C LYS A 367 -5.33 -59.17 29.09
N THR A 368 -6.45 -59.84 28.84
CA THR A 368 -6.43 -61.18 28.25
C THR A 368 -5.96 -61.14 26.79
N PRO A 369 -5.49 -62.26 26.22
CA PRO A 369 -5.12 -62.31 24.79
C PRO A 369 -6.26 -61.88 23.86
N SER A 370 -7.50 -62.29 24.15
CA SER A 370 -8.69 -61.87 23.41
C SER A 370 -8.98 -60.36 23.55
N GLU A 371 -8.83 -59.79 24.75
CA GLU A 371 -8.97 -58.34 24.98
C GLU A 371 -7.86 -57.52 24.31
N ASN A 372 -6.65 -58.08 24.16
CA ASN A 372 -5.57 -57.46 23.41
C ASN A 372 -5.88 -57.46 21.91
N ALA A 373 -6.34 -58.57 21.33
CA ALA A 373 -6.79 -58.65 19.95
C ALA A 373 -7.94 -57.67 19.66
N GLN A 374 -8.98 -57.65 20.51
CA GLN A 374 -10.09 -56.71 20.40
C GLN A 374 -9.65 -55.25 20.52
N ALA A 375 -8.65 -54.95 21.36
CA ALA A 375 -8.09 -53.61 21.45
C ALA A 375 -7.36 -53.18 20.17
N TYR A 376 -6.68 -54.11 19.48
CA TYR A 376 -6.06 -53.86 18.18
C TYR A 376 -7.11 -53.61 17.09
N PHE A 377 -8.19 -54.41 17.03
CA PHE A 377 -9.32 -54.15 16.13
C PHE A 377 -10.00 -52.80 16.42
N THR A 378 -10.18 -52.45 17.69
CA THR A 378 -10.73 -51.14 18.09
C THR A 378 -9.83 -49.98 17.64
N LYS A 379 -8.50 -50.13 17.76
CA LYS A 379 -7.53 -49.14 17.26
C LYS A 379 -7.61 -49.01 15.73
N TYR A 380 -7.71 -50.13 15.02
CA TYR A 380 -7.84 -50.15 13.56
C TYR A 380 -9.13 -49.45 13.11
N GLN A 381 -10.29 -49.79 13.70
CA GLN A 381 -11.56 -49.12 13.35
C GLN A 381 -11.54 -47.61 13.63
N LYS A 382 -10.93 -47.19 14.75
CA LYS A 382 -10.73 -45.76 15.04
C LYS A 382 -9.84 -45.06 14.02
N ALA A 383 -8.75 -45.70 13.60
CA ALA A 383 -7.87 -45.16 12.56
C ALA A 383 -8.58 -45.08 11.20
N LYS A 384 -9.36 -46.10 10.82
CA LYS A 384 -10.16 -46.13 9.59
C LYS A 384 -11.16 -44.97 9.53
N ASN A 385 -11.93 -44.77 10.61
CA ASN A 385 -12.89 -43.65 10.68
C ASN A 385 -12.19 -42.29 10.72
N ALA A 386 -10.98 -42.22 11.31
CA ALA A 386 -10.18 -41.02 11.31
C ALA A 386 -9.67 -40.65 9.91
N ILE A 387 -9.35 -41.62 9.03
CA ILE A 387 -8.88 -41.35 7.66
C ILE A 387 -9.89 -40.52 6.87
N GLU A 388 -11.17 -40.92 6.87
CA GLU A 388 -12.22 -40.22 6.12
C GLU A 388 -12.40 -38.78 6.62
N ALA A 389 -12.54 -38.61 7.94
CA ALA A 389 -12.68 -37.29 8.57
C ALA A 389 -11.43 -36.41 8.39
N VAL A 390 -10.22 -37.01 8.43
CA VAL A 390 -8.96 -36.30 8.22
C VAL A 390 -8.83 -35.86 6.76
N ASN A 391 -9.21 -36.70 5.80
CA ASN A 391 -9.21 -36.33 4.38
C ASN A 391 -10.17 -35.16 4.11
N GLU A 392 -11.41 -35.21 4.64
CA GLU A 392 -12.35 -34.09 4.53
C GLU A 392 -11.75 -32.80 5.14
N GLN A 393 -11.09 -32.90 6.30
CA GLN A 393 -10.42 -31.76 6.93
C GLN A 393 -9.21 -31.27 6.12
N ILE A 394 -8.48 -32.15 5.44
CA ILE A 394 -7.36 -31.79 4.56
C ILE A 394 -7.88 -30.96 3.40
N GLU A 395 -8.91 -31.42 2.68
CA GLU A 395 -9.52 -30.69 1.56
C GLU A 395 -10.00 -29.31 2.00
N ARG A 396 -10.79 -29.23 3.08
CA ARG A 396 -11.28 -27.94 3.63
C ARG A 396 -10.15 -27.01 4.06
N THR A 397 -9.08 -27.55 4.65
CA THR A 397 -7.92 -26.75 5.06
C THR A 397 -7.14 -26.27 3.82
N HIS A 398 -7.09 -27.06 2.76
CA HIS A 398 -6.47 -26.68 1.49
C HIS A 398 -7.25 -25.55 0.81
N GLU A 399 -8.58 -25.65 0.72
CA GLU A 399 -9.46 -24.58 0.23
C GLU A 399 -9.32 -23.29 1.04
N GLU A 400 -9.13 -23.39 2.37
CA GLU A 400 -8.84 -22.23 3.21
C GLU A 400 -7.49 -21.58 2.89
N ILE A 401 -6.45 -22.36 2.62
CA ILE A 401 -5.14 -21.84 2.23
C ILE A 401 -5.25 -21.10 0.90
N VAL A 402 -5.88 -21.70 -0.12
CA VAL A 402 -6.07 -21.09 -1.44
C VAL A 402 -6.83 -19.77 -1.32
N TYR A 403 -7.93 -19.76 -0.57
CA TYR A 403 -8.69 -18.53 -0.30
C TYR A 403 -7.85 -17.42 0.34
N PHE A 404 -7.03 -17.74 1.36
CA PHE A 404 -6.16 -16.73 1.97
C PHE A 404 -5.02 -16.29 1.06
N GLU A 405 -4.54 -17.14 0.14
CA GLU A 405 -3.58 -16.74 -0.89
C GLU A 405 -4.18 -15.75 -1.89
N GLU A 406 -5.40 -16.00 -2.35
CA GLU A 406 -6.16 -15.06 -3.19
C GLU A 406 -6.37 -13.73 -2.48
N LEU A 407 -6.74 -13.77 -1.20
CA LEU A 407 -6.98 -12.57 -0.41
C LEU A 407 -5.69 -11.76 -0.20
N ILE A 408 -4.53 -12.39 -0.01
CA ILE A 408 -3.23 -11.70 0.03
C ILE A 408 -2.93 -11.03 -1.31
N GLN A 409 -3.21 -11.69 -2.43
CA GLN A 409 -3.00 -11.11 -3.76
C GLN A 409 -3.88 -9.87 -3.95
N GLN A 410 -5.17 -9.97 -3.65
CA GLN A 410 -6.11 -8.85 -3.75
C GLN A 410 -5.67 -7.66 -2.88
N LEU A 411 -5.20 -7.92 -1.65
CA LEU A 411 -4.69 -6.87 -0.74
C LEU A 411 -3.52 -6.08 -1.35
N SER A 412 -2.66 -6.73 -2.13
CA SER A 412 -1.47 -6.08 -2.70
C SER A 412 -1.80 -5.01 -3.75
N SER A 413 -2.97 -5.09 -4.39
CA SER A 413 -3.45 -4.18 -5.43
C SER A 413 -4.73 -3.42 -5.07
N ALA A 414 -5.23 -3.60 -3.85
CA ALA A 414 -6.48 -3.03 -3.35
C ALA A 414 -6.39 -1.50 -3.21
N SER A 415 -7.49 -0.80 -3.49
CA SER A 415 -7.68 0.60 -3.12
C SER A 415 -8.21 0.71 -1.67
N PRO A 416 -8.20 1.90 -1.05
CA PRO A 416 -8.77 2.09 0.30
C PRO A 416 -10.23 1.67 0.44
N LYS A 417 -11.05 1.81 -0.63
CA LYS A 417 -12.45 1.35 -0.63
C LYS A 417 -12.52 -0.18 -0.66
N ASP A 418 -11.71 -0.81 -1.49
CA ASP A 418 -11.63 -2.28 -1.58
C ASP A 418 -11.24 -2.90 -0.22
N LEU A 419 -10.34 -2.25 0.53
CA LEU A 419 -9.94 -2.72 1.86
C LEU A 419 -11.10 -2.76 2.85
N GLU A 420 -12.05 -1.82 2.79
CA GLU A 420 -13.22 -1.84 3.68
C GLU A 420 -14.19 -2.96 3.28
N GLU A 421 -14.42 -3.17 1.97
CA GLU A 421 -15.23 -4.28 1.47
C GLU A 421 -14.65 -5.65 1.86
N MET A 422 -13.33 -5.81 1.77
CA MET A 422 -12.61 -7.02 2.21
C MET A 422 -12.69 -7.22 3.73
N ARG A 423 -12.65 -6.14 4.52
CA ARG A 423 -12.89 -6.25 5.97
C ARG A 423 -14.31 -6.72 6.28
N GLU A 424 -15.29 -6.20 5.57
CA GLU A 424 -16.68 -6.62 5.72
C GLU A 424 -16.84 -8.11 5.33
N GLU A 425 -16.20 -8.56 4.24
CA GLU A 425 -16.16 -9.97 3.85
C GLU A 425 -15.59 -10.87 4.96
N LEU A 426 -14.46 -10.48 5.56
CA LEU A 426 -13.84 -11.25 6.63
C LEU A 426 -14.67 -11.25 7.93
N VAL A 427 -15.46 -10.20 8.17
CA VAL A 427 -16.43 -10.15 9.28
C VAL A 427 -17.64 -11.05 9.00
N GLU A 428 -18.18 -11.01 7.79
CA GLU A 428 -19.28 -11.89 7.34
C GLU A 428 -18.86 -13.36 7.38
N GLY A 429 -17.64 -13.66 6.94
CA GLY A 429 -17.00 -14.97 7.01
C GLY A 429 -16.61 -15.41 8.43
N LYS A 430 -16.88 -14.59 9.46
CA LYS A 430 -16.57 -14.84 10.88
C LYS A 430 -15.07 -15.00 11.21
N TYR A 431 -14.18 -14.63 10.29
CA TYR A 431 -12.73 -14.60 10.55
C TYR A 431 -12.37 -13.41 11.45
N LEU A 432 -13.05 -12.27 11.27
CA LEU A 432 -12.88 -11.07 12.09
C LEU A 432 -14.12 -10.81 12.96
N ARG A 433 -13.88 -10.35 14.19
CA ARG A 433 -14.94 -9.80 15.02
C ARG A 433 -15.29 -8.39 14.56
N ALA A 434 -16.58 -8.11 14.37
CA ALA A 434 -17.03 -6.75 14.09
C ALA A 434 -16.58 -5.82 15.22
N LYS A 435 -15.88 -4.73 14.90
CA LYS A 435 -15.62 -3.67 15.88
C LYS A 435 -16.98 -3.11 16.33
N GLN A 436 -17.25 -3.14 17.63
CA GLN A 436 -18.43 -2.49 18.19
C GLN A 436 -18.33 -0.98 17.93
N LYS A 437 -19.02 -0.49 16.89
CA LYS A 437 -19.21 0.94 16.70
C LYS A 437 -20.20 1.41 17.77
N ARG A 438 -19.70 2.02 18.85
CA ARG A 438 -20.53 2.81 19.77
C ARG A 438 -21.24 3.90 18.94
N HIS A 439 -22.56 3.82 18.86
CA HIS A 439 -23.46 4.86 18.31
C HIS A 439 -23.26 5.29 16.84
N ALA A 440 -23.23 4.36 15.88
CA ALA A 440 -23.45 4.70 14.47
C ALA A 440 -24.68 3.98 13.92
N LYS A 441 -25.66 4.74 13.38
CA LYS A 441 -26.75 4.18 12.56
C LYS A 441 -26.13 3.27 11.49
N LYS A 442 -26.66 2.05 11.31
CA LYS A 442 -26.28 1.16 10.19
C LYS A 442 -26.38 1.96 8.89
N LYS A 443 -25.24 2.35 8.32
CA LYS A 443 -25.20 2.90 6.95
C LYS A 443 -25.82 1.81 6.06
N LYS A 444 -26.69 2.21 5.12
CA LYS A 444 -27.14 1.30 4.05
C LYS A 444 -25.89 0.70 3.39
N PRO A 445 -25.88 -0.60 3.02
CA PRO A 445 -24.75 -1.18 2.31
C PRO A 445 -24.45 -0.29 1.10
N SER A 446 -23.21 0.19 0.99
CA SER A 446 -22.79 0.95 -0.18
C SER A 446 -23.01 0.08 -1.41
N ALA A 447 -23.55 0.66 -2.48
CA ALA A 447 -23.61 -0.04 -3.75
C ALA A 447 -22.18 -0.45 -4.14
N ILE A 448 -21.97 -1.72 -4.48
CA ILE A 448 -20.68 -2.23 -4.93
C ILE A 448 -20.30 -1.45 -6.20
N GLN A 449 -19.16 -0.76 -6.17
CA GLN A 449 -18.63 -0.01 -7.31
C GLN A 449 -17.53 -0.82 -7.98
N LEU A 450 -17.62 -0.97 -9.29
CA LEU A 450 -16.61 -1.65 -10.10
C LEU A 450 -15.71 -0.61 -10.74
N GLU A 451 -14.42 -0.91 -10.86
CA GLU A 451 -13.52 -0.05 -11.61
C GLU A 451 -13.79 -0.21 -13.10
N THR A 452 -13.87 0.92 -13.80
CA THR A 452 -14.23 0.97 -15.22
C THR A 452 -13.05 1.49 -16.01
N TYR A 453 -12.71 0.77 -17.06
CA TYR A 453 -11.74 1.12 -18.07
C TYR A 453 -12.46 1.25 -19.42
N GLU A 454 -11.80 1.91 -20.36
CA GLU A 454 -12.27 2.08 -21.72
C GLU A 454 -11.15 1.62 -22.66
N SER A 455 -11.45 0.62 -23.49
CA SER A 455 -10.50 0.15 -24.52
C SER A 455 -10.16 1.27 -25.50
N SER A 456 -9.10 1.07 -26.30
CA SER A 456 -8.75 1.98 -27.39
C SER A 456 -9.89 2.22 -28.41
N GLN A 457 -10.87 1.32 -28.45
CA GLN A 457 -12.06 1.38 -29.32
C GLN A 457 -13.31 1.98 -28.62
N GLY A 458 -13.19 2.47 -27.39
CA GLY A 458 -14.32 3.03 -26.64
C GLY A 458 -15.22 1.98 -25.97
N ILE A 459 -14.84 0.69 -26.01
CA ILE A 459 -15.60 -0.40 -25.39
C ILE A 459 -15.33 -0.43 -23.88
N PRO A 460 -16.37 -0.43 -23.02
CA PRO A 460 -16.20 -0.50 -21.58
C PRO A 460 -15.67 -1.85 -21.10
N ILE A 461 -14.67 -1.81 -20.21
CA ILE A 461 -14.09 -2.95 -19.52
C ILE A 461 -14.31 -2.76 -18.01
N LEU A 462 -14.95 -3.73 -17.36
CA LEU A 462 -15.22 -3.70 -15.92
C LEU A 462 -14.28 -4.65 -15.19
N VAL A 463 -13.76 -4.20 -14.04
CA VAL A 463 -12.81 -4.98 -13.23
C VAL A 463 -13.31 -5.08 -11.79
N GLY A 464 -13.36 -6.32 -11.28
CA GLY A 464 -13.54 -6.58 -9.85
C GLY A 464 -12.18 -6.79 -9.18
N LYS A 465 -11.89 -6.04 -8.12
CA LYS A 465 -10.60 -6.10 -7.40
C LYS A 465 -10.61 -6.94 -6.14
N ASN A 466 -11.80 -7.31 -5.66
CA ASN A 466 -11.96 -8.18 -4.50
C ASN A 466 -13.07 -9.22 -4.75
N ASN A 467 -13.18 -10.21 -3.87
CA ASN A 467 -14.16 -11.30 -4.03
C ASN A 467 -15.63 -10.83 -4.10
N LYS A 468 -16.01 -9.81 -3.31
CA LYS A 468 -17.37 -9.25 -3.35
C LYS A 468 -17.67 -8.57 -4.69
N GLN A 469 -16.73 -7.79 -5.21
CA GLN A 469 -16.82 -7.15 -6.52
C GLN A 469 -16.83 -8.19 -7.64
N ASN A 470 -15.96 -9.20 -7.55
CA ASN A 470 -15.87 -10.30 -8.50
C ASN A 470 -17.19 -11.07 -8.61
N GLU A 471 -17.81 -11.39 -7.47
CA GLU A 471 -19.11 -12.05 -7.44
C GLU A 471 -20.21 -11.14 -7.99
N TYR A 472 -20.24 -9.87 -7.60
CA TYR A 472 -21.20 -8.90 -8.15
C TYR A 472 -21.04 -8.74 -9.66
N LEU A 473 -19.80 -8.67 -10.14
CA LEU A 473 -19.46 -8.53 -11.55
C LEU A 473 -19.98 -9.71 -12.37
N THR A 474 -19.69 -10.95 -11.94
CA THR A 474 -20.05 -12.16 -12.69
C THR A 474 -21.52 -12.54 -12.59
N THR A 475 -22.18 -12.25 -11.45
CA THR A 475 -23.56 -12.72 -11.21
C THR A 475 -24.65 -11.69 -11.45
N LYS A 476 -24.34 -10.39 -11.32
CA LYS A 476 -25.36 -9.31 -11.40
C LYS A 476 -25.03 -8.25 -12.43
N ALA A 477 -23.79 -7.81 -12.52
CA ALA A 477 -23.44 -6.70 -13.39
C ALA A 477 -23.38 -7.15 -14.86
N ALA A 478 -22.63 -8.21 -15.17
CA ALA A 478 -22.37 -8.69 -16.53
C ALA A 478 -23.61 -9.30 -17.23
N ALA A 479 -23.70 -9.09 -18.55
CA ALA A 479 -24.67 -9.77 -19.40
C ALA A 479 -24.17 -11.17 -19.78
N ARG A 480 -25.09 -12.06 -20.19
CA ARG A 480 -24.78 -13.49 -20.43
C ARG A 480 -23.76 -13.74 -21.54
N ASP A 481 -23.74 -12.87 -22.55
CA ASP A 481 -22.85 -12.97 -23.71
C ASP A 481 -21.64 -12.02 -23.62
N ASP A 482 -21.46 -11.31 -22.50
CA ASP A 482 -20.23 -10.56 -22.24
C ASP A 482 -19.04 -11.53 -22.10
N ILE A 483 -17.84 -11.08 -22.48
CA ILE A 483 -16.61 -11.86 -22.36
C ILE A 483 -15.98 -11.63 -20.98
N TRP A 484 -15.78 -12.72 -20.25
CA TRP A 484 -15.08 -12.76 -18.98
C TRP A 484 -13.65 -13.25 -19.17
N LEU A 485 -12.71 -12.64 -18.44
CA LEU A 485 -11.30 -12.97 -18.45
C LEU A 485 -10.76 -13.13 -17.02
N HIS A 486 -9.84 -14.08 -16.84
CA HIS A 486 -9.12 -14.32 -15.58
C HIS A 486 -7.80 -15.04 -15.84
N THR A 487 -6.82 -14.87 -14.95
CA THR A 487 -5.52 -15.52 -15.10
C THR A 487 -5.61 -17.02 -14.81
N LYS A 488 -5.09 -17.83 -15.74
CA LYS A 488 -5.17 -19.29 -15.65
C LYS A 488 -4.36 -19.83 -14.47
N ASP A 489 -5.01 -20.58 -13.58
CA ASP A 489 -4.41 -21.22 -12.39
C ASP A 489 -3.64 -20.25 -11.47
N ILE A 490 -3.90 -18.95 -11.61
CA ILE A 490 -3.20 -17.88 -10.89
C ILE A 490 -4.25 -16.97 -10.24
N PRO A 491 -4.12 -16.66 -8.95
CA PRO A 491 -4.97 -15.66 -8.30
C PRO A 491 -4.89 -14.29 -8.99
N GLY A 492 -6.06 -13.71 -9.26
CA GLY A 492 -6.18 -12.42 -9.92
C GLY A 492 -7.62 -11.92 -9.99
N SER A 493 -7.78 -10.68 -10.47
CA SER A 493 -9.06 -10.02 -10.67
C SER A 493 -9.91 -10.63 -11.79
N HIS A 494 -11.24 -10.59 -11.62
CA HIS A 494 -12.15 -10.88 -12.73
C HIS A 494 -12.31 -9.63 -13.60
N VAL A 495 -12.16 -9.80 -14.91
CA VAL A 495 -12.32 -8.72 -15.89
C VAL A 495 -13.45 -9.10 -16.85
N VAL A 496 -14.33 -8.15 -17.17
CA VAL A 496 -15.43 -8.37 -18.12
C VAL A 496 -15.45 -7.26 -19.16
N ILE A 497 -15.42 -7.65 -20.43
CA ILE A 497 -15.64 -6.75 -21.56
C ILE A 497 -17.15 -6.68 -21.83
N ARG A 498 -17.71 -5.47 -21.82
CA ARG A 498 -19.15 -5.22 -22.07
C ARG A 498 -19.50 -5.29 -23.56
N HIS A 499 -19.13 -6.39 -24.20
CA HIS A 499 -19.31 -6.61 -25.63
C HIS A 499 -19.35 -8.11 -25.95
N GLN A 500 -20.17 -8.50 -26.94
CA GLN A 500 -20.38 -9.91 -27.30
C GLN A 500 -19.26 -10.50 -28.17
N THR A 501 -18.68 -9.65 -29.02
CA THR A 501 -17.63 -10.03 -30.00
C THR A 501 -16.56 -8.95 -30.01
N PRO A 502 -15.77 -8.80 -28.92
CA PRO A 502 -14.67 -7.84 -28.90
C PRO A 502 -13.65 -8.16 -29.97
N ASP A 503 -13.03 -7.13 -30.53
CA ASP A 503 -11.88 -7.26 -31.41
C ASP A 503 -10.64 -7.75 -30.65
N GLU A 504 -9.65 -8.24 -31.38
CA GLU A 504 -8.42 -8.82 -30.81
C GLU A 504 -7.66 -7.81 -29.94
N GLN A 505 -7.65 -6.53 -30.33
CA GLN A 505 -6.99 -5.48 -29.57
C GLN A 505 -7.69 -5.26 -28.21
N THR A 506 -9.02 -5.17 -28.18
CA THR A 506 -9.78 -5.06 -26.92
C THR A 506 -9.58 -6.29 -26.02
N LEU A 507 -9.50 -7.49 -26.60
CA LEU A 507 -9.20 -8.71 -25.84
C LEU A 507 -7.80 -8.68 -25.21
N LEU A 508 -6.79 -8.25 -25.97
CA LEU A 508 -5.42 -8.11 -25.47
C LEU A 508 -5.33 -7.05 -24.37
N GLU A 509 -5.98 -5.91 -24.54
CA GLU A 509 -6.04 -4.82 -23.54
C GLU A 509 -6.70 -5.30 -22.24
N ALA A 510 -7.83 -6.00 -22.33
CA ALA A 510 -8.51 -6.57 -21.18
C ALA A 510 -7.67 -7.67 -20.49
N ALA A 511 -6.97 -8.50 -21.28
CA ALA A 511 -6.09 -9.53 -20.75
C ALA A 511 -4.87 -8.92 -20.03
N GLN A 512 -4.30 -7.82 -20.55
CA GLN A 512 -3.24 -7.08 -19.85
C GLN A 512 -3.73 -6.50 -18.53
N ILE A 513 -4.96 -5.97 -18.48
CA ILE A 513 -5.59 -5.52 -17.23
C ILE A 513 -5.72 -6.68 -16.23
N ALA A 514 -6.19 -7.86 -16.68
CA ALA A 514 -6.32 -9.05 -15.84
C ALA A 514 -4.95 -9.51 -15.30
N ALA A 515 -3.93 -9.58 -16.16
CA ALA A 515 -2.57 -9.93 -15.78
C ALA A 515 -1.94 -8.92 -14.82
N TYR A 516 -2.17 -7.61 -15.03
CA TYR A 516 -1.67 -6.54 -14.17
C TYR A 516 -2.25 -6.62 -12.75
N PHE A 517 -3.53 -6.98 -12.62
CA PHE A 517 -4.19 -7.20 -11.32
C PHE A 517 -4.13 -8.65 -10.84
N SER A 518 -3.10 -9.40 -11.23
CA SER A 518 -2.85 -10.77 -10.79
C SER A 518 -1.59 -10.91 -9.96
N LYS A 519 -1.37 -12.10 -9.38
CA LYS A 519 -0.09 -12.46 -8.74
C LYS A 519 1.09 -12.42 -9.72
N ALA A 520 0.84 -12.58 -11.02
CA ALA A 520 1.85 -12.65 -12.07
C ALA A 520 2.17 -11.28 -12.71
N LYS A 521 1.87 -10.16 -12.02
CA LYS A 521 2.10 -8.80 -12.53
C LYS A 521 3.54 -8.52 -13.00
N GLU A 522 4.55 -9.13 -12.38
CA GLU A 522 5.96 -8.91 -12.74
C GLU A 522 6.49 -9.95 -13.75
N SER A 523 5.63 -10.85 -14.24
CA SER A 523 6.00 -11.89 -15.18
C SER A 523 5.99 -11.38 -16.63
N SER A 524 6.94 -11.82 -17.44
CA SER A 524 7.02 -11.43 -18.85
C SER A 524 5.98 -12.08 -19.76
N SER A 525 5.35 -13.17 -19.33
CA SER A 525 4.28 -13.83 -20.09
C SER A 525 3.30 -14.51 -19.13
N VAL A 526 2.05 -14.03 -19.14
CA VAL A 526 0.99 -14.47 -18.24
C VAL A 526 -0.13 -15.12 -19.06
N PRO A 527 -0.52 -16.37 -18.76
CA PRO A 527 -1.67 -17.00 -19.38
C PRO A 527 -2.98 -16.42 -18.80
N VAL A 528 -3.84 -15.91 -19.68
CA VAL A 528 -5.16 -15.37 -19.34
C VAL A 528 -6.21 -16.16 -20.09
N ASP A 529 -7.10 -16.81 -19.36
CA ASP A 529 -8.26 -17.50 -19.93
C ASP A 529 -9.38 -16.50 -20.17
N TYR A 530 -10.13 -16.69 -21.25
CA TYR A 530 -11.37 -15.97 -21.53
C TYR A 530 -12.47 -16.90 -22.02
N THR A 531 -13.71 -16.60 -21.64
CA THR A 531 -14.93 -17.29 -22.08
C THR A 531 -16.13 -16.35 -21.94
N LYS A 532 -17.33 -16.77 -22.40
CA LYS A 532 -18.56 -16.00 -22.16
C LYS A 532 -19.04 -16.17 -20.73
N ILE A 533 -19.65 -15.14 -20.15
CA ILE A 533 -20.15 -15.18 -18.76
C ILE A 533 -21.11 -16.33 -18.48
N ARG A 534 -21.92 -16.75 -19.46
CA ARG A 534 -22.82 -17.92 -19.31
C ARG A 534 -22.12 -19.24 -18.98
N HIS A 535 -20.82 -19.35 -19.26
CA HIS A 535 -19.97 -20.51 -18.95
C HIS A 535 -19.34 -20.42 -17.56
N VAL A 536 -19.42 -19.27 -16.90
CA VAL A 536 -18.91 -19.03 -15.56
C VAL A 536 -20.00 -19.30 -14.54
N LYS A 537 -19.74 -20.18 -13.57
CA LYS A 537 -20.70 -20.59 -12.54
C LYS A 537 -20.08 -20.54 -11.15
N LYS A 538 -20.88 -20.12 -10.16
CA LYS A 538 -20.54 -20.22 -8.74
C LYS A 538 -21.17 -21.48 -8.15
N PRO A 539 -20.38 -22.42 -7.61
CA PRO A 539 -20.92 -23.58 -6.90
C PRO A 539 -21.65 -23.18 -5.60
N ASN A 540 -22.73 -23.89 -5.27
CA ASN A 540 -23.50 -23.63 -4.05
C ASN A 540 -22.64 -23.91 -2.80
N GLY A 541 -22.61 -22.96 -1.86
CA GLY A 541 -21.83 -23.08 -0.63
C GLY A 541 -20.34 -22.75 -0.76
N ALA A 542 -19.85 -22.48 -1.98
CA ALA A 542 -18.48 -22.01 -2.18
C ALA A 542 -18.28 -20.60 -1.62
N LYS A 543 -17.01 -20.28 -1.32
CA LYS A 543 -16.62 -18.95 -0.84
C LYS A 543 -16.94 -17.86 -1.88
N PRO A 544 -17.18 -16.62 -1.44
CA PRO A 544 -17.33 -15.48 -2.36
C PRO A 544 -16.13 -15.37 -3.31
N GLY A 545 -16.40 -14.98 -4.56
CA GLY A 545 -15.37 -14.87 -5.61
C GLY A 545 -14.99 -16.19 -6.29
N PHE A 546 -15.22 -17.35 -5.68
CA PHE A 546 -14.90 -18.64 -6.31
C PHE A 546 -15.85 -18.95 -7.47
N VAL A 547 -15.27 -19.18 -8.65
CA VAL A 547 -15.99 -19.52 -9.87
C VAL A 547 -15.34 -20.70 -10.58
N THR A 548 -16.17 -21.50 -11.23
CA THR A 548 -15.75 -22.55 -12.17
C THR A 548 -16.19 -22.15 -13.56
N TYR A 549 -15.38 -22.44 -14.57
CA TYR A 549 -15.65 -22.05 -15.95
C TYR A 549 -15.31 -23.16 -16.94
N ASP A 550 -16.01 -23.17 -18.07
CA ASP A 550 -15.79 -24.08 -19.19
C ASP A 550 -15.70 -23.33 -20.54
N GLN A 551 -15.30 -24.05 -21.60
CA GLN A 551 -15.22 -23.53 -22.97
C GLN A 551 -14.30 -22.31 -23.15
N GLN A 552 -13.19 -22.29 -22.39
CA GLN A 552 -12.24 -21.20 -22.40
C GLN A 552 -11.20 -21.29 -23.53
N GLN A 553 -10.66 -20.13 -23.89
CA GLN A 553 -9.48 -19.98 -24.73
C GLN A 553 -8.42 -19.20 -23.93
N THR A 554 -7.13 -19.47 -24.17
CA THR A 554 -6.03 -18.86 -23.42
C THR A 554 -5.24 -17.91 -24.31
N LEU A 555 -4.99 -16.69 -23.81
CA LEU A 555 -4.09 -15.70 -24.39
C LEU A 555 -2.84 -15.57 -23.53
N PHE A 556 -1.72 -15.20 -24.13
CA PHE A 556 -0.49 -14.88 -23.41
C PHE A 556 -0.19 -13.40 -23.56
N VAL A 557 -0.07 -12.70 -22.42
CA VAL A 557 0.16 -11.25 -22.40
C VAL A 557 1.29 -10.88 -21.45
N THR A 558 1.94 -9.77 -21.74
CA THR A 558 2.89 -9.12 -20.84
C THR A 558 2.19 -7.93 -20.17
N PRO A 559 2.09 -7.89 -18.83
CA PRO A 559 1.49 -6.78 -18.11
C PRO A 559 2.34 -5.51 -18.26
N ASP A 560 1.71 -4.41 -18.68
CA ASP A 560 2.32 -3.08 -18.81
C ASP A 560 1.50 -2.04 -18.02
N GLU A 561 2.16 -1.36 -17.08
CA GLU A 561 1.53 -0.33 -16.23
C GLU A 561 1.06 0.87 -17.04
N ASP A 562 1.81 1.27 -18.07
CA ASP A 562 1.49 2.47 -18.86
C ASP A 562 0.24 2.27 -19.72
N VAL A 563 0.04 1.05 -20.24
CA VAL A 563 -1.19 0.68 -20.99
C VAL A 563 -2.41 0.73 -20.06
N VAL A 564 -2.33 0.12 -18.87
CA VAL A 564 -3.44 0.11 -17.91
C VAL A 564 -3.81 1.53 -17.46
N LEU A 565 -2.81 2.41 -17.29
CA LEU A 565 -3.04 3.81 -16.94
C LEU A 565 -3.72 4.58 -18.06
N LYS A 566 -3.35 4.32 -19.32
CA LYS A 566 -3.95 4.98 -20.50
C LYS A 566 -5.42 4.61 -20.70
N LEU A 567 -5.80 3.38 -20.38
CA LEU A 567 -7.17 2.87 -20.53
C LEU A 567 -8.10 3.27 -19.38
N ARG A 568 -7.59 3.95 -18.35
CA ARG A 568 -8.36 4.31 -17.16
C ARG A 568 -9.28 5.49 -17.47
N LYS A 569 -10.56 5.34 -17.10
CA LYS A 569 -11.60 6.36 -17.31
C LYS A 569 -11.64 7.43 -16.23
#